data_AF-Q2J333-F1
#
_entry.id   AF-Q2J333-F1
#
_cell.length_a   1.000
_cell.length_b   1.000
_cell.length_c   1.000
_cell.angle_alpha   90.00
_cell.angle_beta   90.00
_cell.angle_gamma   90.00
#
_symmetry.space_group_name_H-M   'P 1'
#
loop_
_entity.id
_entity.type
_entity.pdbx_description
1 polymer ?
#
loop_
_entity_poly.entity_id
_entity_poly.type
_entity_poly.pdbx_seq_one_letter_code
_entity_poly.pdbx_strand_id
1 'polypeptide(L)' 'MSTQSTPRSNAPVAAEASARARSVSIDTLATTINRAIEQAEELRIPSAVQLLMMARLEVDLTEIALETGMKKSA' A
#
# COMPACT_ATOMS: atom_id res chain seq x y z
N MET A 1 1.15 55.14 7.53
CA MET A 1 0.06 54.15 7.61
C MET A 1 0.70 52.79 7.82
N SER A 2 0.60 52.25 9.03
CA SER A 2 1.28 51.01 9.43
C SER A 2 0.24 49.90 9.55
N THR A 3 0.30 48.88 8.71
CA THR A 3 -0.57 47.70 8.80
C THR A 3 0.21 46.54 9.41
N GLN A 4 0.03 46.34 10.72
CA GLN A 4 0.39 45.14 11.45
C GLN A 4 -0.86 44.25 11.56
N SER A 5 -0.80 42.98 11.16
CA SER A 5 -1.75 41.94 11.59
C SER A 5 -1.25 40.50 11.31
N THR A 6 -0.86 39.84 12.40
CA THR A 6 -0.90 38.40 12.73
C THR A 6 -0.16 37.33 11.89
N PRO A 7 0.74 36.53 12.50
CA PRO A 7 1.25 35.30 11.90
C PRO A 7 0.22 34.18 12.03
N ARG A 8 -0.09 33.50 10.92
CA ARG A 8 -0.88 32.26 10.92
C ARG A 8 -0.05 31.16 11.58
N SER A 9 -0.41 30.83 12.81
CA SER A 9 0.07 29.67 13.53
C SER A 9 -0.51 28.40 12.88
N ASN A 10 0.15 27.86 11.85
CA ASN A 10 -0.11 26.50 11.38
C ASN A 10 0.55 25.52 12.36
N ALA A 11 -0.19 25.19 13.42
CA ALA A 11 0.12 24.03 14.25
C ALA A 11 0.22 22.76 13.37
N PRO A 12 1.06 21.79 13.73
CA PRO A 12 1.40 20.67 12.87
C PRO A 12 0.18 19.77 12.69
N VAL A 13 -0.18 19.47 11.44
CA VAL A 13 -1.11 18.39 11.10
C VAL A 13 -0.37 17.06 11.32
N ALA A 14 -0.07 16.77 12.58
CA ALA A 14 0.69 15.59 13.01
C ALA A 14 -0.04 14.94 14.19
N ALA A 15 -1.33 14.66 14.03
CA ALA A 15 -2.11 13.92 15.00
C ALA A 15 -3.35 13.33 14.31
N GLU A 16 -3.16 12.33 13.44
CA GLU A 16 -4.18 11.28 13.15
C GLU A 16 -3.75 10.23 12.10
N ALA A 17 -2.51 10.22 11.61
CA ALA A 17 -1.97 9.08 10.84
C ALA A 17 -1.71 7.81 11.70
N SER A 18 -2.29 7.76 12.90
CA SER A 18 -2.21 6.62 13.83
C SER A 18 -3.61 6.07 14.16
N ALA A 19 -4.54 6.13 13.20
CA ALA A 19 -5.75 5.33 13.26
C ALA A 19 -5.44 3.92 12.72
N ARG A 20 -4.83 3.10 13.57
CA ARG A 20 -4.88 1.62 13.52
C ARG A 20 -4.80 1.04 12.10
N ALA A 21 -3.58 0.89 11.56
CA ALA A 21 -3.37 0.13 10.34
C ALA A 21 -4.02 -1.24 10.51
N ARG A 22 -5.23 -1.42 9.94
CA ARG A 22 -5.90 -2.71 9.91
C ARG A 22 -4.97 -3.61 9.11
N SER A 23 -4.39 -4.61 9.76
CA SER A 23 -3.56 -5.60 9.08
C SER A 23 -4.40 -6.25 7.98
N VAL A 24 -4.11 -5.92 6.73
CA VAL A 24 -4.71 -6.58 5.56
C VAL A 24 -4.04 -7.93 5.42
N SER A 25 -4.81 -9.00 5.26
CA SER A 25 -4.21 -10.32 5.01
C SER A 25 -3.51 -10.35 3.65
N ILE A 26 -2.49 -11.19 3.53
CA ILE A 26 -1.79 -11.42 2.27
C ILE A 26 -2.78 -11.84 1.18
N ASP A 27 -3.73 -12.73 1.48
CA ASP A 27 -4.82 -13.14 0.57
C ASP A 27 -5.66 -11.97 0.05
N THR A 28 -5.99 -11.01 0.91
CA THR A 28 -6.81 -9.86 0.54
C THR A 28 -6.02 -8.94 -0.39
N LEU A 29 -4.74 -8.73 -0.10
CA LEU A 29 -3.85 -7.95 -0.95
C LEU A 29 -3.66 -8.61 -2.32
N ALA A 30 -3.39 -9.91 -2.32
CA ALA A 30 -3.30 -10.77 -3.49
C ALA A 30 -4.53 -10.63 -4.41
N THR A 31 -5.73 -10.76 -3.84
CA THR A 31 -7.00 -10.62 -4.56
C THR A 31 -7.17 -9.21 -5.14
N THR A 32 -6.77 -8.19 -4.38
CA THR A 32 -6.85 -6.79 -4.81
C THR A 32 -5.93 -6.51 -6.00
N ILE A 33 -4.70 -7.04 -5.98
CA ILE A 33 -3.75 -6.90 -7.09
C ILE A 33 -4.28 -7.59 -8.35
N ASN A 34 -4.85 -8.80 -8.23
CA ASN A 34 -5.43 -9.50 -9.39
C ASN A 34 -6.55 -8.69 -10.04
N ARG A 35 -7.45 -8.11 -9.23
CA ARG A 35 -8.50 -7.22 -9.74
C ARG A 35 -7.92 -5.97 -10.41
N ALA A 36 -6.84 -5.40 -9.87
CA ALA A 36 -6.18 -4.26 -10.49
C ALA A 36 -5.53 -4.62 -11.83
N ILE A 37 -5.01 -5.85 -11.98
CA ILE A 37 -4.47 -6.35 -13.26
C ILE A 37 -5.60 -6.42 -14.29
N GLU A 38 -6.73 -7.05 -13.97
CA GLU A 38 -7.90 -7.13 -14.85
C GLU A 38 -8.34 -5.73 -15.30
N GLN A 39 -8.43 -4.78 -14.38
CA GLN A 39 -8.77 -3.38 -14.70
C GLN A 39 -7.72 -2.71 -15.60
N ALA A 40 -6.43 -2.96 -15.38
CA ALA A 40 -5.36 -2.40 -16.21
C ALA A 40 -5.36 -3.01 -17.63
N GLU A 41 -5.71 -4.29 -17.76
CA GLU A 41 -5.90 -4.97 -19.05
C GLU A 41 -7.11 -4.39 -19.80
N GLU A 42 -8.25 -4.23 -19.12
CA GLU A 42 -9.46 -3.61 -19.68
C GLU A 42 -9.19 -2.19 -20.19
N LEU A 43 -8.42 -1.40 -19.43
CA LEU A 43 -8.01 -0.05 -19.81
C LEU A 43 -6.88 -0.01 -20.85
N ARG A 44 -6.33 -1.17 -21.24
CA ARG A 44 -5.20 -1.30 -22.18
C ARG A 44 -3.99 -0.47 -21.76
N ILE A 45 -3.55 -0.62 -20.52
CA ILE A 45 -2.36 0.04 -19.96
C ILE A 45 -1.29 -1.04 -19.66
N PRO A 46 -0.47 -1.45 -20.65
CA PRO A 46 0.44 -2.59 -20.48
C PRO A 46 1.51 -2.38 -19.40
N SER A 47 1.97 -1.15 -19.21
CA SER A 47 2.95 -0.82 -18.17
C SER A 47 2.38 -1.00 -16.75
N ALA A 48 1.09 -0.71 -16.56
CA ALA A 48 0.41 -0.92 -15.28
C ALA A 48 0.23 -2.43 -15.01
N VAL A 49 -0.16 -3.20 -16.04
CA VAL A 49 -0.23 -4.67 -15.94
C VAL A 49 1.13 -5.24 -15.51
N GLN A 50 2.21 -4.85 -16.17
CA GLN A 50 3.55 -5.34 -15.86
C GLN A 50 3.97 -5.00 -14.42
N LEU A 51 3.74 -3.77 -13.97
CA LEU A 51 4.03 -3.34 -12.60
C LEU A 51 3.22 -4.13 -11.57
N LEU A 52 1.93 -4.36 -11.83
CA LEU A 52 1.06 -5.11 -10.93
C LEU A 52 1.41 -6.60 -10.88
N MET A 53 1.83 -7.19 -12.00
CA MET A 53 2.36 -8.56 -12.02
C MET A 53 3.64 -8.69 -11.19
N MET A 54 4.53 -7.69 -11.23
CA MET A 54 5.71 -7.68 -10.37
C MET A 54 5.32 -7.55 -8.89
N ALA A 55 4.41 -6.64 -8.55
CA ALA A 55 3.91 -6.50 -7.18
C ALA A 55 3.27 -7.80 -6.67
N ARG A 56 2.56 -8.53 -7.55
CA ARG A 56 1.99 -9.83 -7.21
C ARG A 56 3.06 -10.86 -6.84
N LEU A 57 4.12 -10.93 -7.65
CA LEU A 57 5.24 -11.84 -7.39
C LEU A 57 5.91 -11.54 -6.04
N GLU A 58 6.09 -10.26 -5.69
CA GLU A 58 6.65 -9.87 -4.39
C GLU A 58 5.78 -10.32 -3.22
N VAL A 59 4.45 -10.24 -3.36
CA VAL A 59 3.49 -10.71 -2.35
C VAL A 59 3.60 -12.24 -2.19
N ASP A 60 3.60 -12.99 -3.28
CA ASP A 60 3.70 -14.46 -3.24
C ASP A 60 5.04 -14.92 -2.63
N LEU A 61 6.15 -14.27 -2.98
CA LEU A 61 7.46 -14.57 -2.39
C LEU A 61 7.51 -14.25 -0.88
N THR A 62 6.83 -13.20 -0.44
CA THR A 62 6.72 -12.85 0.98
C THR A 62 5.92 -13.91 1.73
N GLU A 63 4.83 -14.40 1.16
CA GLU A 63 4.03 -15.50 1.72
C GLU A 63 4.88 -16.76 1.91
N ILE A 64 5.63 -17.16 0.87
CA ILE A 64 6.54 -18.30 0.94
C ILE A 64 7.60 -18.11 2.02
N ALA A 65 8.18 -16.92 2.14
CA ALA A 65 9.18 -16.62 3.17
C ALA A 65 8.61 -16.76 4.59
N LEU A 66 7.38 -16.30 4.81
CA LEU A 66 6.69 -16.45 6.09
C LEU A 66 6.39 -17.92 6.41
N GLU A 67 5.85 -18.68 5.45
CA GLU A 67 5.55 -20.10 5.62
C GLU A 67 6.81 -20.93 5.93
N THR A 68 7.91 -20.64 5.23
CA THR A 68 9.18 -21.36 5.41
C THR A 68 9.87 -21.00 6.72
N GLY A 69 9.79 -19.73 7.16
CA GLY A 69 10.27 -19.29 8.47
C GLY A 69 9.52 -19.94 9.64
N MET A 70 8.21 -20.13 9.49
CA MET A 70 7.39 -20.83 10.49
C MET A 70 7.74 -22.33 10.60
N LYS A 71 8.01 -23.01 9.47
CA LYS A 71 8.38 -24.44 9.46
C LYS A 71 9.75 -24.74 10.08
N LYS A 72 10.66 -23.77 10.16
CA LYS A 72 12.01 -23.96 10.73
C LYS A 72 12.07 -23.81 12.26
N SER A 73 10.98 -23.37 12.88
CA SER A 73 10.90 -23.06 14.31
C SER A 73 10.08 -24.08 15.14
N ALA A 74 9.77 -25.24 14.54
CA ALA A 74 9.05 -26.36 15.16
C ALA A 74 9.96 -27.60 15.21
#